data_AF-A0A1H4XF57-F1
#
_entry.id   AF-A0A1H4XF57-F1
#
_cell.length_a   1.000
_cell.length_b   1.000
_cell.length_c   1.000
_cell.angle_alpha   90.00
_cell.angle_beta   90.00
_cell.angle_gamma   90.00
#
_symmetry.space_group_name_H-M   'P 1'
#
loop_
_entity.id
_entity.type
_entity.pdbx_description
1 polymer ?
#
loop_
_entity_poly.entity_id
_entity_poly.type
_entity_poly.pdbx_seq_one_letter_code
_entity_poly.pdbx_strand_id
1 'polypeptide(L)'
;MRPTIREQLSGVDRLLDLAHESHSLPAETSELLSNARRLIKRVATSWDTALPFLLDDNARLSELLNTGVEAQAPVPTDITVVAARNEELRGSLAQLISTLPRDPEGRQRRAEIGHYLQSRVATDPT
;
A
#
# COMPACT_ATOMS: atom_id res chain seq x y z
N MET A 1 11.77 -12.05 -16.62
CA MET A 1 11.38 -11.09 -15.55
C MET A 1 9.97 -10.59 -15.88
N ARG A 2 9.04 -10.58 -14.91
CA ARG A 2 7.71 -9.97 -15.13
C ARG A 2 7.79 -8.47 -14.82
N PRO A 3 7.23 -7.59 -15.66
CA PRO A 3 7.25 -6.16 -15.42
C PRO A 3 6.46 -5.80 -14.17
N THR A 4 6.99 -4.86 -13.38
CA THR A 4 6.35 -4.27 -12.21
C THR A 4 5.18 -3.37 -12.62
N ILE A 5 4.27 -3.08 -11.68
CA ILE A 5 3.17 -2.16 -11.94
C ILE A 5 3.66 -0.75 -12.26
N ARG A 6 4.76 -0.29 -11.64
CA ARG A 6 5.40 0.98 -11.99
C ARG A 6 5.90 1.00 -13.43
N GLU A 7 6.53 -0.08 -13.89
CA GLU A 7 6.97 -0.23 -15.29
C GLU A 7 5.78 -0.27 -16.25
N GLN A 8 4.68 -0.94 -15.88
CA GLN A 8 3.45 -0.95 -16.67
C GLN A 8 2.82 0.45 -16.77
N LEU A 9 2.64 1.16 -15.64
CA LEU A 9 2.08 2.51 -15.61
C LEU A 9 2.95 3.51 -16.40
N SER A 10 4.27 3.39 -16.30
CA SER A 10 5.20 4.19 -17.12
C SER A 10 5.06 3.86 -18.61
N GLY A 11 4.86 2.57 -18.95
CA GLY A 11 4.58 2.15 -20.32
C GLY A 11 3.29 2.75 -20.86
N VAL A 12 2.21 2.77 -20.07
CA VAL A 12 0.93 3.38 -20.48
C VAL A 12 1.07 4.89 -20.66
N ASP A 13 1.74 5.62 -19.75
CA ASP A 13 1.94 7.07 -19.92
C ASP A 13 2.72 7.38 -21.22
N ARG A 14 3.75 6.58 -21.55
CA ARG A 14 4.48 6.71 -22.83
C ARG A 14 3.60 6.45 -24.04
N LEU A 15 2.75 5.42 -24.00
CA LEU A 15 1.82 5.12 -25.11
C LEU A 15 0.80 6.24 -25.31
N LEU A 16 0.32 6.86 -24.23
CA LEU A 16 -0.58 8.00 -24.31
C LEU A 16 0.11 9.27 -24.83
N ASP A 17 1.39 9.46 -24.49
CA ASP A 17 2.21 10.55 -25.02
C ASP A 17 2.39 10.41 -26.53
N LEU A 18 2.78 9.21 -26.98
CA LEU A 18 2.90 8.90 -28.40
C LEU A 18 1.58 9.08 -29.14
N ALA A 19 0.47 8.62 -28.56
CA ALA A 19 -0.87 8.82 -29.15
C ALA A 19 -1.23 10.30 -29.25
N HIS A 20 -0.83 11.13 -28.29
CA HIS A 20 -1.07 12.57 -28.30
C HIS A 20 -0.24 13.30 -29.38
N GLU A 21 0.98 12.84 -29.64
CA GLU A 21 1.87 13.37 -30.68
C GLU A 21 1.49 12.89 -32.10
N SER A 22 0.65 11.86 -32.20
CA SER A 22 0.26 11.22 -33.45
C SER A 22 -0.88 11.98 -34.16
N HIS A 23 -0.53 12.90 -35.07
CA HIS A 23 -1.45 13.62 -35.98
C HIS A 23 -2.52 14.48 -35.27
N SER A 24 -3.20 15.36 -36.02
CA SER A 24 -4.21 16.29 -35.50
C SER A 24 -5.43 15.55 -34.93
N LEU A 25 -5.36 15.17 -33.65
CA LEU A 25 -6.48 14.62 -32.91
C LEU A 25 -7.60 15.67 -32.78
N PRO A 26 -8.87 15.27 -32.83
CA PRO A 26 -9.98 16.11 -32.41
C PRO A 26 -9.76 16.60 -30.97
N ALA A 27 -10.20 17.82 -30.67
CA ALA A 27 -10.02 18.43 -29.34
C ALA A 27 -10.57 17.55 -28.20
N GLU A 28 -11.72 16.91 -28.43
CA GLU A 28 -12.37 15.99 -27.49
C GLU A 28 -11.48 14.77 -27.18
N THR A 29 -10.84 14.17 -28.21
CA THR A 29 -9.93 13.04 -28.04
C THR A 29 -8.66 13.46 -27.30
N SER A 30 -8.13 14.65 -27.61
CA SER A 30 -6.97 15.22 -26.91
C SER A 30 -7.25 15.43 -25.42
N GLU A 31 -8.45 15.92 -25.07
CA GLU A 31 -8.88 16.09 -23.67
C GLU A 31 -9.02 14.75 -22.94
N LEU A 32 -9.60 13.73 -23.59
CA LEU A 32 -9.69 12.38 -23.03
C LEU A 32 -8.32 11.77 -22.75
N LEU A 33 -7.36 11.92 -23.66
CA LEU A 33 -5.97 11.46 -23.46
C LEU A 33 -5.28 12.19 -22.29
N SER A 34 -5.46 13.51 -22.20
CA SER A 34 -4.95 14.31 -21.08
C SER A 34 -5.52 13.85 -19.74
N ASN A 35 -6.83 13.60 -19.70
CA ASN A 35 -7.50 13.06 -18.52
C ASN A 35 -7.01 11.67 -18.15
N ALA A 36 -6.84 10.77 -19.13
CA ALA A 36 -6.31 9.43 -18.91
C ALA A 36 -4.89 9.48 -18.32
N ARG A 37 -4.00 10.33 -18.86
CA ARG A 37 -2.65 10.55 -18.32
C ARG A 37 -2.69 11.06 -16.89
N ARG A 38 -3.57 12.02 -16.59
CA ARG A 38 -3.74 12.53 -15.22
C ARG A 38 -4.16 11.42 -14.26
N LEU A 39 -5.07 10.54 -14.66
CA LEU A 39 -5.48 9.40 -13.84
C LEU A 39 -4.33 8.41 -13.62
N ILE A 40 -3.58 8.06 -14.66
CA ILE A 40 -2.43 7.15 -14.54
C ILE A 40 -1.35 7.72 -13.62
N LYS A 41 -1.05 9.02 -13.74
CA LYS A 41 -0.10 9.69 -12.83
C LYS A 41 -0.57 9.64 -11.38
N ARG A 42 -1.86 9.89 -11.13
CA ARG A 42 -2.45 9.76 -9.78
C ARG A 42 -2.36 8.34 -9.25
N VAL A 43 -2.66 7.34 -10.08
CA VAL A 43 -2.52 5.92 -9.70
C VAL A 43 -1.07 5.59 -9.39
N ALA A 44 -0.11 6.05 -10.20
CA ALA A 44 1.31 5.84 -9.95
C ALA A 44 1.77 6.49 -8.64
N THR A 45 1.37 7.74 -8.37
CA THR A 45 1.69 8.41 -7.10
C THR A 45 1.05 7.70 -5.90
N SER A 46 -0.21 7.28 -6.01
CA SER A 46 -0.88 6.51 -4.96
C SER A 46 -0.20 5.16 -4.74
N TRP A 47 0.32 4.53 -5.80
CA TRP A 47 1.07 3.28 -5.71
C TRP A 47 2.42 3.46 -5.03
N ASP A 48 3.11 4.55 -5.34
CA ASP A 48 4.41 4.90 -4.78
C ASP A 48 4.36 5.15 -3.28
N THR A 49 3.20 5.57 -2.74
CA THR A 49 3.00 5.76 -1.30
C THR A 49 2.38 4.55 -0.61
N ALA A 50 1.40 3.89 -1.24
CA ALA A 50 0.65 2.81 -0.60
C ALA A 50 1.49 1.54 -0.40
N LEU A 51 2.30 1.14 -1.38
CA LEU A 51 3.08 -0.10 -1.25
C LEU A 51 4.14 -0.01 -0.13
N PRO A 52 4.98 1.05 -0.05
CA PRO A 52 5.92 1.18 1.08
C PRO A 52 5.22 1.24 2.42
N PHE A 53 4.09 1.96 2.51
CA PHE A 53 3.28 2.00 3.73
C PHE A 53 2.82 0.61 4.15
N LEU A 54 2.20 -0.16 3.26
CA LEU A 54 1.70 -1.50 3.57
C LEU A 54 2.82 -2.48 3.95
N LEU A 55 4.01 -2.36 3.36
CA LEU A 55 5.16 -3.20 3.70
C LEU A 55 5.69 -2.88 5.11
N ASP A 56 5.85 -1.61 5.47
CA ASP A 56 6.25 -1.21 6.83
C ASP A 56 5.18 -1.59 7.86
N ASP A 57 3.91 -1.38 7.52
CA ASP A 57 2.78 -1.71 8.38
C ASP A 57 2.71 -3.22 8.64
N ASN A 58 2.88 -4.06 7.61
CA ASN A 58 2.94 -5.52 7.78
C ASN A 58 4.12 -5.96 8.66
N ALA A 59 5.29 -5.34 8.51
CA ALA A 59 6.46 -5.64 9.33
C ALA A 59 6.17 -5.31 10.81
N ARG A 60 5.67 -4.11 11.10
CA ARG A 60 5.33 -3.69 12.47
C ARG A 60 4.20 -4.51 13.09
N LEU A 61 3.15 -4.84 12.33
CA LEU A 61 2.08 -5.71 12.82
C LEU A 61 2.62 -7.10 13.18
N SER A 62 3.52 -7.65 12.37
CA SER A 62 4.14 -8.95 12.64
C SER A 62 5.01 -8.93 13.91
N GLU A 63 5.75 -7.84 14.14
CA GLU A 63 6.50 -7.62 15.38
C GLU A 63 5.56 -7.54 16.60
N LEU A 64 4.46 -6.79 16.51
CA LEU A 64 3.47 -6.66 17.59
C LEU A 64 2.75 -7.97 17.90
N LEU A 65 2.53 -8.82 16.89
CA LEU A 65 1.94 -10.14 17.04
C LEU A 65 2.93 -11.18 17.57
N ASN A 66 4.22 -10.83 17.72
CA ASN A 66 5.31 -11.76 18.02
C ASN A 66 5.35 -12.96 17.05
N THR A 67 4.82 -12.81 15.82
CA THR A 67 4.81 -13.88 14.82
C THR A 67 6.17 -14.10 14.18
N GLY A 68 7.21 -13.44 14.69
CA GLY A 68 8.53 -13.37 14.10
C GLY A 68 8.49 -12.55 12.82
N VAL A 69 9.64 -11.98 12.48
CA VAL A 69 9.89 -11.49 11.12
C VAL A 69 9.82 -12.73 10.22
N GLU A 70 8.69 -12.97 9.56
CA GLU A 70 8.61 -13.97 8.50
C GLU A 70 9.76 -13.69 7.54
N ALA A 71 10.74 -14.59 7.55
CA ALA A 71 12.04 -14.40 6.94
C ALA A 71 11.89 -13.94 5.49
N GLN A 72 12.25 -12.67 5.23
CA GLN A 72 12.53 -12.05 3.93
C GLN A 72 11.91 -12.78 2.73
N ALA A 73 10.58 -12.96 2.73
CA ALA A 73 9.90 -13.40 1.52
C ALA A 73 10.17 -12.32 0.45
N PRO A 74 10.42 -12.70 -0.81
CA PRO A 74 10.62 -11.73 -1.88
C PRO A 74 9.47 -10.73 -1.85
N VAL A 75 9.80 -9.43 -1.85
CA VAL A 75 8.81 -8.33 -1.77
C VAL A 75 7.68 -8.65 -2.75
N PRO A 76 6.46 -8.91 -2.27
CA PRO A 76 5.37 -9.30 -3.14
C PRO A 76 5.18 -8.18 -4.18
N THR A 77 5.25 -8.55 -5.46
CA THR A 77 5.07 -7.60 -6.56
C THR A 77 3.62 -7.15 -6.74
N ASP A 78 2.70 -7.79 -6.01
CA ASP A 78 1.26 -7.55 -6.09
C ASP A 78 0.75 -6.91 -4.79
N ILE A 79 0.26 -5.66 -4.90
CA ILE A 79 -0.31 -4.92 -3.77
C ILE A 79 -1.52 -5.62 -3.17
N THR A 80 -2.28 -6.39 -3.95
CA THR A 80 -3.48 -7.07 -3.46
C THR A 80 -3.10 -8.15 -2.45
N VAL A 81 -1.97 -8.83 -2.67
CA VAL A 81 -1.40 -9.80 -1.74
C VAL A 81 -0.89 -9.09 -0.48
N VAL A 82 -0.17 -7.97 -0.63
CA VAL A 82 0.33 -7.19 0.52
C VAL A 82 -0.82 -6.63 1.37
N ALA A 83 -1.87 -6.11 0.72
CA ALA A 83 -3.06 -5.56 1.36
C ALA A 83 -3.90 -6.65 2.04
N ALA A 84 -4.09 -7.81 1.40
CA ALA A 84 -4.77 -8.95 2.02
C ALA A 84 -4.04 -9.42 3.28
N ARG A 85 -2.70 -9.48 3.24
CA ARG A 85 -1.89 -9.79 4.42
C ARG A 85 -2.01 -8.73 5.50
N ASN A 86 -2.05 -7.45 5.13
CA ASN A 86 -2.27 -6.36 6.09
C ASN A 86 -3.59 -6.53 6.83
N GLU A 87 -4.67 -6.81 6.10
CA GLU A 87 -5.99 -7.02 6.69
C GLU A 87 -6.00 -8.24 7.64
N GLU A 88 -5.36 -9.34 7.26
CA GLU A 88 -5.22 -10.53 8.10
C GLU A 88 -4.47 -10.22 9.41
N LEU A 89 -3.34 -9.52 9.32
CA LEU A 89 -2.54 -9.13 10.48
C LEU A 89 -3.31 -8.16 11.39
N ARG A 90 -4.07 -7.22 10.82
CA ARG A 90 -4.95 -6.33 11.58
C ARG A 90 -6.06 -7.08 12.30
N GLY A 91 -6.70 -8.04 11.63
CA GLY A 91 -7.67 -8.94 12.24
C GLY A 91 -7.08 -9.72 13.41
N SER A 92 -5.86 -10.24 13.23
CA SER A 92 -5.12 -10.97 14.27
C SER A 92 -4.75 -10.07 15.45
N LEU A 93 -4.34 -8.82 15.19
CA LEU A 93 -4.02 -7.85 16.23
C LEU A 93 -5.27 -7.46 17.03
N ALA A 94 -6.41 -7.28 16.37
CA ALA A 94 -7.68 -7.03 17.04
C ALA A 94 -8.08 -8.19 17.98
N GLN A 95 -7.91 -9.43 17.53
CA GLN A 95 -8.12 -10.61 18.36
C GLN A 95 -7.16 -10.64 19.55
N LEU A 96 -5.85 -10.38 19.34
CA LEU A 96 -4.86 -10.31 20.41
C LEU A 96 -5.25 -9.27 21.47
N ILE A 97 -5.63 -8.06 21.06
CA ILE A 97 -6.03 -7.00 22.00
C ILE A 97 -7.18 -7.47 22.91
N SER A 98 -8.13 -8.24 22.37
CA SER A 98 -9.27 -8.77 23.14
C SER A 98 -8.89 -9.82 24.19
N THR A 99 -7.76 -10.51 24.01
CA THR A 99 -7.30 -11.59 24.90
C THR A 99 -6.24 -11.12 25.91
N LEU A 100 -5.71 -9.89 25.79
CA LEU A 100 -4.67 -9.38 26.68
C LEU A 100 -5.16 -9.28 28.14
N PRO A 101 -4.38 -9.80 29.12
CA PRO A 101 -4.73 -9.74 30.54
C PRO A 101 -4.80 -8.30 31.06
N ARG A 102 -5.50 -8.07 32.18
CA ARG A 102 -5.64 -6.72 32.80
C ARG A 102 -4.55 -6.39 33.83
N ASP A 103 -3.55 -7.24 33.94
CA ASP A 103 -2.38 -7.04 34.79
C ASP A 103 -1.46 -5.92 34.24
N PRO A 104 -0.39 -5.54 34.96
CA PRO A 104 0.53 -4.49 34.51
C PRO A 104 1.15 -4.78 33.13
N GLU A 105 1.53 -6.02 32.85
CA GLU A 105 2.14 -6.43 31.58
C GLU A 105 1.16 -6.30 30.40
N GLY A 106 -0.06 -6.80 30.55
CA GLY A 106 -1.10 -6.65 29.52
C GLY A 106 -1.56 -5.21 29.34
N ARG A 107 -1.51 -4.36 30.37
CA ARG A 107 -1.72 -2.90 30.22
C ARG A 107 -0.59 -2.23 29.45
N GLN A 108 0.66 -2.57 29.73
CA GLN A 108 1.82 -2.08 29.01
C GLN A 108 1.73 -2.48 27.52
N ARG A 109 1.41 -3.75 27.24
CA ARG A 109 1.25 -4.25 25.86
C ARG A 109 0.12 -3.53 25.11
N ARG A 110 -1.01 -3.25 25.77
CA ARG A 110 -2.08 -2.43 25.17
C ARG A 110 -1.63 -1.00 24.87
N ALA A 111 -0.81 -0.39 25.73
CA ALA A 111 -0.28 0.95 25.49
C ALA A 111 0.66 0.99 24.27
N GLU A 112 1.54 0.01 24.14
CA GLU A 112 2.41 -0.16 22.97
C GLU A 112 1.61 -0.29 21.67
N ILE A 113 0.63 -1.20 21.65
CA ILE A 113 -0.25 -1.40 20.50
C ILE A 113 -1.04 -0.11 20.19
N GLY A 114 -1.58 0.55 21.22
CA GLY A 114 -2.33 1.80 21.06
C GLY A 114 -1.49 2.93 20.46
N HIS A 115 -0.24 3.07 20.90
CA HIS A 115 0.69 4.06 20.35
C HIS A 115 0.97 3.81 18.86
N TYR A 116 1.22 2.55 18.49
CA TYR A 116 1.39 2.19 17.09
C TYR A 116 0.13 2.46 16.26
N LEU A 117 -1.06 2.09 16.73
CA LEU A 117 -2.31 2.34 16.01
C LEU A 117 -2.57 3.85 15.79
N GLN A 118 -2.23 4.69 16.78
CA GLN A 118 -2.29 6.15 16.63
C GLN A 118 -1.32 6.66 15.56
N SER A 119 -0.07 6.18 15.58
CA SER A 119 0.92 6.51 14.55
C SER A 119 0.44 6.10 13.16
N ARG A 120 -0.11 4.89 13.04
CA ARG A 120 -0.60 4.35 11.77
C ARG A 120 -1.67 5.25 11.14
N VAL A 121 -2.65 5.70 11.93
CA VAL A 121 -3.70 6.61 11.45
C VAL A 121 -3.12 7.94 10.96
N ALA A 122 -2.05 8.44 11.58
CA ALA A 122 -1.41 9.69 11.17
C ALA A 122 -0.59 9.58 9.88
N THR A 123 -0.15 8.37 9.52
CA THR A 123 0.75 8.13 8.36
C THR A 123 0.10 7.35 7.23
N ASP A 124 -1.16 6.91 7.38
CA ASP A 124 -1.91 6.20 6.35
C ASP A 124 -2.10 7.12 5.12
N PRO A 125 -1.64 6.73 3.92
CA PRO A 125 -1.73 7.57 2.72
C PRO A 125 -3.13 7.61 2.08
N THR A 126 -4.13 6.93 2.67
CA THR A 126 -5.52 6.85 2.17
C THR A 126 -6.48 7.82 2.81
#